data_AF-A0A1H1FWJ9-F1
#
_entry.id   AF-A0A1H1FWJ9-F1
#
_cell.length_a   1.000
_cell.length_b   1.000
_cell.length_c   1.000
_cell.angle_alpha   90.00
_cell.angle_beta   90.00
_cell.angle_gamma   90.00
#
_symmetry.space_group_name_H-M   'P 1'
#
loop_
_entity.id
_entity.type
_entity.pdbx_description
1 polymer ?
#
loop_
_entity_poly.entity_id
_entity_poly.type
_entity_poly.pdbx_seq_one_letter_code
_entity_poly.pdbx_strand_id
1 'polypeptide(L)'
;MSKNFTKVWMAVGIFSSCFASAQVGNVGVNTPNPGSTMDINGSVAANYTAVNAASYNLNSSNFHVSYNGTSNAVFNLPAAISGTGNFKGRMYTIKNNTNFTVTVNSATPETINGSASVFVPANQSIQLINTGLTGANSTWEIVSLGSSSTGDYIIVKPNAAQTVSTGSDVTFGSVLIANNITYNAGVFNLKAGKTYVLRCQLHATDFSLAGGFFIYEWVDASNNSVLPTSTTGVVDAINNYPATTIGGQPEAYAIYRPTVDTSVKVRLGGAGTAQLNPGIGFMSITELSGGNGSGTTVINNNITSSNGLTMTGTDVKLGGTLSQATDINNAGNNLSVNGSGKILVGTNTVPAGAASSKLVIDNGTTNGALQIKDGTQQLGYVLTSDANGLATWSSTTTTAFANNWTSYTGTLVNPFTGVQGGGLATGISVTIPAKGWYFFRSGITIQSNCNDFGFYINGIGDIWRTYCNVADVQMMSPRDQNRVLYFSAPGTYPVLAVKTNATVPVGFNIGNPGFYLQFVKFQN
;
A
#
# COMPACT_ATOMS: atom_id res chain seq x y z
N MET A 1 -34.15 49.15 71.38
CA MET A 1 -33.19 48.97 70.27
C MET A 1 -33.57 47.81 69.32
N SER A 2 -34.85 47.41 69.19
CA SER A 2 -35.24 46.14 68.52
C SER A 2 -36.21 46.24 67.32
N LYS A 3 -36.71 47.43 66.93
CA LYS A 3 -37.72 47.54 65.85
C LYS A 3 -37.16 47.63 64.43
N ASN A 4 -35.86 47.88 64.27
CA ASN A 4 -35.23 48.00 62.94
C ASN A 4 -34.60 46.69 62.44
N PHE A 5 -34.53 45.64 63.27
CA PHE A 5 -33.92 44.38 62.88
C PHE A 5 -34.84 43.52 61.97
N THR A 6 -36.16 43.57 62.15
CA THR A 6 -37.09 42.69 61.40
C THR A 6 -37.23 43.06 59.93
N LYS A 7 -37.16 44.36 59.59
CA LYS A 7 -37.22 44.81 58.19
C LYS A 7 -35.94 44.50 57.41
N VAL A 8 -34.79 44.52 58.11
CA VAL A 8 -33.49 44.13 57.53
C VAL A 8 -33.47 42.63 57.23
N TRP A 9 -33.99 41.79 58.13
CA TRP A 9 -34.10 40.35 57.88
C TRP A 9 -35.11 39.99 56.78
N MET A 10 -36.20 40.72 56.63
CA MET A 10 -37.12 40.54 55.48
C MET A 10 -36.50 40.97 54.16
N ALA A 11 -35.72 42.07 54.13
CA ALA A 11 -34.99 42.50 52.93
C ALA A 11 -33.86 41.51 52.54
N VAL A 12 -33.15 40.95 53.52
CA VAL A 12 -32.12 39.91 53.30
C VAL A 12 -32.76 38.58 52.89
N GLY A 13 -33.92 38.23 53.44
CA GLY A 13 -34.67 37.02 53.06
C GLY A 13 -35.22 37.05 51.64
N ILE A 14 -35.67 38.23 51.15
CA ILE A 14 -36.21 38.40 49.79
C ILE A 14 -35.09 38.54 48.74
N PHE A 15 -33.91 39.06 49.10
CA PHE A 15 -32.76 39.08 48.19
C PHE A 15 -32.06 37.72 48.06
N SER A 16 -32.29 36.78 48.98
CA SER A 16 -31.60 35.47 48.96
C SER A 16 -32.23 34.44 48.02
N SER A 17 -33.41 34.69 47.45
CA SER A 17 -34.14 33.71 46.63
C SER A 17 -34.02 33.90 45.11
N CYS A 18 -33.30 34.92 44.61
CA CYS A 18 -33.47 35.35 43.21
C CYS A 18 -32.18 35.69 42.43
N PHE A 19 -31.02 35.21 42.82
CA PHE A 19 -29.81 35.32 41.99
C PHE A 19 -29.40 33.97 41.44
N ALA A 20 -30.09 33.52 40.40
CA ALA A 20 -29.47 32.64 39.42
C ALA A 20 -28.51 33.50 38.57
N SER A 21 -27.39 33.90 39.16
CA SER A 21 -26.28 34.47 38.41
C SER A 21 -25.76 33.39 37.46
N ALA A 22 -25.49 33.75 36.19
CA ALA A 22 -24.69 32.91 35.32
C ALA A 22 -23.34 32.67 36.01
N GLN A 23 -23.17 31.49 36.59
CA GLN A 23 -21.96 31.15 37.32
C GLN A 23 -20.88 30.90 36.29
N VAL A 24 -19.74 31.56 36.42
CA VAL A 24 -18.52 31.17 35.70
C VAL A 24 -18.13 29.81 36.28
N GLY A 25 -18.51 28.72 35.60
CA GLY A 25 -18.27 27.36 36.07
C GLY A 25 -19.28 26.34 35.53
N ASN A 26 -19.27 25.16 36.13
CA ASN A 26 -20.15 24.06 35.76
C ASN A 26 -21.52 24.18 36.45
N VAL A 27 -22.60 23.94 35.71
CA VAL A 27 -23.97 23.90 36.23
C VAL A 27 -24.36 22.45 36.53
N GLY A 28 -24.63 22.15 37.80
CA GLY A 28 -25.14 20.85 38.24
C GLY A 28 -26.64 20.87 38.51
N VAL A 29 -27.38 19.92 37.95
CA VAL A 29 -28.77 19.63 38.33
C VAL A 29 -28.80 18.25 38.97
N ASN A 30 -29.06 18.21 40.28
CA ASN A 30 -28.96 16.99 41.11
C ASN A 30 -27.55 16.35 41.14
N THR A 31 -26.51 17.16 40.87
CA THR A 31 -25.10 16.74 40.91
C THR A 31 -24.28 17.76 41.71
N PRO A 32 -23.93 17.49 42.98
CA PRO A 32 -23.20 18.45 43.84
C PRO A 32 -21.78 18.77 43.35
N ASN A 33 -21.16 17.87 42.59
CA ASN A 33 -19.83 18.05 41.99
C ASN A 33 -19.90 17.78 40.47
N PRO A 34 -20.38 18.75 39.67
CA PRO A 34 -20.58 18.57 38.23
C PRO A 34 -19.27 18.24 37.50
N GLY A 35 -19.24 17.12 36.77
CA GLY A 35 -18.09 16.69 35.97
C GLY A 35 -17.98 17.36 34.60
N SER A 36 -18.98 18.15 34.21
CA SER A 36 -19.05 18.85 32.91
C SER A 36 -19.72 20.21 33.07
N THR A 37 -19.57 21.10 32.08
CA THR A 37 -20.15 22.46 32.11
C THR A 37 -21.66 22.47 32.36
N MET A 38 -22.37 21.42 31.95
CA MET A 38 -23.72 21.10 32.38
C MET A 38 -23.79 19.61 32.72
N ASP A 39 -24.12 19.29 33.97
CA ASP A 39 -24.22 17.93 34.50
C ASP A 39 -25.62 17.74 35.09
N ILE A 40 -26.42 16.85 34.49
CA ILE A 40 -27.80 16.58 34.91
C ILE A 40 -27.89 15.12 35.31
N ASN A 41 -28.01 14.87 36.61
CA ASN A 41 -28.31 13.53 37.14
C ASN A 41 -29.83 13.37 37.28
N GLY A 42 -30.51 13.26 36.14
CA GLY A 42 -31.97 13.18 36.04
C GLY A 42 -32.46 13.23 34.59
N SER A 43 -33.78 13.30 34.39
CA SER A 43 -34.39 13.36 33.05
C SER A 43 -34.34 14.77 32.44
N VAL A 44 -34.16 14.84 31.12
CA VAL A 44 -34.26 16.08 30.34
C VAL A 44 -35.53 16.07 29.49
N ALA A 45 -36.42 17.04 29.70
CA ALA A 45 -37.63 17.22 28.89
C ALA A 45 -37.38 18.22 27.74
N ALA A 46 -36.80 17.74 26.65
CA ALA A 46 -36.54 18.58 25.48
C ALA A 46 -37.80 18.79 24.63
N ASN A 47 -37.79 19.83 23.77
CA ASN A 47 -38.95 20.15 22.93
C ASN A 47 -39.25 19.05 21.90
N TYR A 48 -40.50 18.58 21.90
CA TYR A 48 -41.05 17.64 20.92
C TYR A 48 -42.06 18.35 20.03
N THR A 49 -41.81 18.36 18.71
CA THR A 49 -42.68 19.00 17.71
C THR A 49 -43.24 17.95 16.75
N ALA A 50 -44.57 17.86 16.64
CA ALA A 50 -45.22 17.07 15.58
C ALA A 50 -45.48 17.95 14.35
N VAL A 51 -45.17 17.44 13.16
CA VAL A 51 -45.30 18.17 11.88
C VAL A 51 -46.08 17.33 10.87
N ASN A 52 -47.14 17.91 10.30
CA ASN A 52 -47.93 17.28 9.25
C ASN A 52 -47.73 17.95 7.88
N ALA A 53 -47.15 19.15 7.85
CA ALA A 53 -46.89 19.90 6.62
C ALA A 53 -45.76 19.24 5.80
N ALA A 54 -45.94 19.18 4.47
CA ALA A 54 -44.94 18.62 3.55
C ALA A 54 -43.69 19.51 3.37
N SER A 55 -43.70 20.73 3.89
CA SER A 55 -42.52 21.61 3.94
C SER A 55 -42.38 22.20 5.34
N TYR A 56 -41.18 22.12 5.93
CA TYR A 56 -40.93 22.59 7.29
C TYR A 56 -39.52 23.15 7.45
N ASN A 57 -39.38 24.30 8.11
CA ASN A 57 -38.08 24.89 8.42
C ASN A 57 -37.76 24.67 9.90
N LEU A 58 -36.64 23.98 10.18
CA LEU A 58 -36.18 23.80 11.55
C LEU A 58 -35.65 25.13 12.11
N ASN A 59 -35.92 25.37 13.39
CA ASN A 59 -35.55 26.60 14.08
C ASN A 59 -34.96 26.32 15.47
N SER A 60 -34.61 27.38 16.21
CA SER A 60 -33.95 27.29 17.51
C SER A 60 -34.77 26.63 18.62
N SER A 61 -36.09 26.51 18.45
CA SER A 61 -36.98 25.89 19.45
C SER A 61 -37.13 24.39 19.25
N ASN A 62 -36.70 23.85 18.10
CA ASN A 62 -36.80 22.42 17.85
C ASN A 62 -35.67 21.64 18.53
N PHE A 63 -35.98 20.43 19.00
CA PHE A 63 -34.99 19.44 19.41
C PHE A 63 -35.35 18.06 18.83
N HIS A 64 -36.60 17.64 18.98
CA HIS A 64 -37.17 16.48 18.31
C HIS A 64 -38.33 16.90 17.40
N VAL A 65 -38.29 16.51 16.13
CA VAL A 65 -39.32 16.78 15.13
C VAL A 65 -39.83 15.47 14.55
N SER A 66 -41.13 15.23 14.66
CA SER A 66 -41.78 14.01 14.18
C SER A 66 -42.71 14.32 13.01
N TYR A 67 -42.38 13.80 11.83
CA TYR A 67 -43.21 13.92 10.64
C TYR A 67 -44.32 12.86 10.62
N ASN A 68 -45.57 13.32 10.51
CA ASN A 68 -46.79 12.51 10.49
C ASN A 68 -47.73 12.91 9.33
N GLY A 69 -47.18 13.44 8.23
CA GLY A 69 -47.98 13.87 7.07
C GLY A 69 -48.38 12.72 6.14
N THR A 70 -48.97 13.07 5.00
CA THR A 70 -49.57 12.11 4.05
C THR A 70 -48.91 12.14 2.67
N SER A 71 -47.70 12.71 2.55
CA SER A 71 -46.93 12.79 1.30
C SER A 71 -45.43 12.77 1.57
N ASN A 72 -44.61 12.80 0.51
CA ASN A 72 -43.20 13.16 0.68
C ASN A 72 -43.09 14.56 1.29
N ALA A 73 -42.04 14.78 2.09
CA ALA A 73 -41.81 16.06 2.76
C ALA A 73 -40.37 16.57 2.60
N VAL A 74 -40.22 17.87 2.79
CA VAL A 74 -38.95 18.60 2.69
C VAL A 74 -38.73 19.41 3.96
N PHE A 75 -37.68 19.09 4.70
CA PHE A 75 -37.31 19.75 5.93
C PHE A 75 -36.02 20.53 5.68
N ASN A 76 -36.00 21.83 5.94
CA ASN A 76 -34.81 22.66 5.71
C ASN A 76 -34.13 22.98 7.05
N LEU A 77 -32.82 22.74 7.11
CA LEU A 77 -31.98 23.13 8.22
C LEU A 77 -31.73 24.65 8.19
N PRO A 78 -31.59 25.31 9.34
CA PRO A 78 -31.25 26.72 9.39
C PRO A 78 -29.83 26.95 8.87
N ALA A 79 -29.62 28.05 8.15
CA ALA A 79 -28.32 28.48 7.66
C ALA A 79 -27.37 28.78 8.83
N ALA A 80 -26.12 28.34 8.73
CA ALA A 80 -25.10 28.56 9.72
C ALA A 80 -24.70 30.04 9.82
N ILE A 81 -24.54 30.53 11.05
CA ILE A 81 -24.23 31.93 11.34
C ILE A 81 -22.75 32.05 11.75
N SER A 82 -22.00 33.00 11.18
CA SER A 82 -20.62 33.29 11.64
C SER A 82 -20.61 34.24 12.83
N GLY A 83 -19.73 34.03 13.79
CA GLY A 83 -19.54 34.94 14.93
C GLY A 83 -20.66 34.83 15.98
N THR A 84 -21.05 35.96 16.57
CA THR A 84 -22.06 35.99 17.64
C THR A 84 -23.38 35.40 17.16
N GLY A 85 -23.90 34.39 17.87
CA GLY A 85 -25.13 33.68 17.51
C GLY A 85 -24.90 32.40 16.69
N ASN A 86 -23.64 32.02 16.41
CA ASN A 86 -23.31 30.69 15.90
C ASN A 86 -23.86 29.61 16.85
N PHE A 87 -24.47 28.58 16.29
CA PHE A 87 -25.16 27.52 17.03
C PHE A 87 -24.43 26.16 16.91
N LYS A 88 -23.10 26.19 16.88
CA LYS A 88 -22.24 25.01 16.99
C LYS A 88 -22.72 24.08 18.10
N GLY A 89 -22.85 22.80 17.78
CA GLY A 89 -23.32 21.76 18.70
C GLY A 89 -24.83 21.65 18.80
N ARG A 90 -25.62 22.50 18.13
CA ARG A 90 -27.09 22.35 18.10
C ARG A 90 -27.45 21.02 17.44
N MET A 91 -28.30 20.25 18.12
CA MET A 91 -28.77 18.96 17.64
C MET A 91 -30.24 19.00 17.25
N TYR A 92 -30.57 18.27 16.19
CA TYR A 92 -31.94 17.97 15.80
C TYR A 92 -32.12 16.47 15.61
N THR A 93 -33.19 15.93 16.17
CA THR A 93 -33.70 14.59 15.82
C THR A 93 -34.90 14.75 14.91
N ILE A 94 -34.87 14.15 13.73
CA ILE A 94 -35.98 14.13 12.79
C ILE A 94 -36.44 12.68 12.66
N LYS A 95 -37.68 12.40 13.06
CA LYS A 95 -38.32 11.10 12.94
C LYS A 95 -39.37 11.14 11.83
N ASN A 96 -39.31 10.18 10.92
CA ASN A 96 -40.36 9.95 9.94
C ASN A 96 -41.23 8.78 10.39
N ASN A 97 -42.48 9.03 10.77
CA ASN A 97 -43.44 7.99 11.17
C ASN A 97 -44.39 7.59 10.03
N THR A 98 -44.05 7.97 8.80
CA THR A 98 -44.92 7.77 7.64
C THR A 98 -44.31 6.72 6.70
N ASN A 99 -45.08 6.33 5.68
CA ASN A 99 -44.61 5.49 4.58
C ASN A 99 -43.95 6.29 3.44
N PHE A 100 -43.77 7.60 3.61
CA PHE A 100 -43.20 8.50 2.61
C PHE A 100 -41.73 8.81 2.93
N THR A 101 -41.07 9.58 2.05
CA THR A 101 -39.68 10.03 2.28
C THR A 101 -39.67 11.47 2.78
N VAL A 102 -38.88 11.73 3.83
CA VAL A 102 -38.53 13.10 4.24
C VAL A 102 -37.15 13.42 3.68
N THR A 103 -37.05 14.48 2.88
CA THR A 103 -35.79 15.03 2.39
C THR A 103 -35.36 16.15 3.33
N VAL A 104 -34.16 16.06 3.90
CA VAL A 104 -33.61 17.11 4.76
C VAL A 104 -32.55 17.87 3.98
N ASN A 105 -32.76 19.17 3.76
CA ASN A 105 -31.86 20.03 3.00
C ASN A 105 -30.98 20.87 3.94
N SER A 106 -29.72 21.05 3.58
CA SER A 106 -28.90 22.15 4.10
C SER A 106 -29.25 23.47 3.38
N ALA A 107 -28.93 24.60 4.01
CA ALA A 107 -28.96 25.89 3.32
C ALA A 107 -27.88 25.94 2.23
N THR A 108 -28.12 26.56 1.08
CA THR A 108 -27.07 26.74 0.05
C THR A 108 -26.08 27.83 0.50
N PRO A 109 -24.75 27.65 0.36
CA PRO A 109 -24.00 26.56 -0.28
C PRO A 109 -23.54 25.45 0.68
N GLU A 110 -24.12 25.38 1.87
CA GLU A 110 -23.73 24.46 2.93
C GLU A 110 -24.09 23.00 2.62
N THR A 111 -23.50 22.08 3.38
CA THR A 111 -23.72 20.63 3.20
C THR A 111 -23.94 19.90 4.53
N ILE A 112 -24.54 18.71 4.42
CA ILE A 112 -24.68 17.68 5.44
C ILE A 112 -23.70 16.55 5.07
N ASN A 113 -22.60 16.37 5.80
CA ASN A 113 -21.52 15.43 5.44
C ASN A 113 -21.13 15.49 3.94
N GLY A 114 -21.00 16.70 3.39
CA GLY A 114 -20.62 16.94 1.98
C GLY A 114 -21.76 16.85 0.96
N SER A 115 -22.99 16.52 1.37
CA SER A 115 -24.18 16.47 0.50
C SER A 115 -25.13 17.65 0.73
N ALA A 116 -25.80 18.16 -0.30
CA ALA A 116 -26.78 19.25 -0.15
C ALA A 116 -28.09 18.80 0.54
N SER A 117 -28.35 17.49 0.57
CA SER A 117 -29.51 16.91 1.24
C SER A 117 -29.24 15.47 1.69
N VAL A 118 -30.08 14.98 2.60
CA VAL A 118 -30.12 13.59 3.06
C VAL A 118 -31.56 13.11 3.16
N PHE A 119 -31.78 11.81 2.93
CA PHE A 119 -33.11 11.20 3.04
C PHE A 119 -33.32 10.53 4.39
N VAL A 120 -34.52 10.69 4.94
CA VAL A 120 -35.03 9.92 6.08
C VAL A 120 -36.17 9.03 5.54
N PRO A 121 -35.89 7.76 5.25
CA PRO A 121 -36.88 6.83 4.72
C PRO A 121 -38.04 6.60 5.69
N ALA A 122 -39.07 5.92 5.19
CA ALA A 122 -40.23 5.53 5.97
C ALA A 122 -39.84 4.86 7.29
N ASN A 123 -40.49 5.27 8.38
CA ASN A 123 -40.30 4.72 9.73
C ASN A 123 -38.87 4.85 10.31
N GLN A 124 -37.98 5.66 9.72
CA GLN A 124 -36.62 5.90 10.20
C GLN A 124 -36.46 7.24 10.90
N SER A 125 -35.33 7.43 11.58
CA SER A 125 -34.93 8.71 12.16
C SER A 125 -33.50 9.07 11.83
N ILE A 126 -33.22 10.36 11.78
CA ILE A 126 -31.86 10.90 11.70
C ILE A 126 -31.63 11.86 12.86
N GLN A 127 -30.41 11.86 13.40
CA GLN A 127 -29.93 12.89 14.30
C GLN A 127 -28.81 13.65 13.62
N LEU A 128 -28.91 14.97 13.65
CA LEU A 128 -27.97 15.91 13.03
C LEU A 128 -27.39 16.83 14.09
N ILE A 129 -26.12 17.20 13.95
CA ILE A 129 -25.44 18.19 14.79
C ILE A 129 -24.79 19.28 13.94
N ASN A 130 -24.90 20.53 14.37
CA ASN A 130 -24.22 21.65 13.70
C ASN A 130 -22.73 21.69 14.07
N THR A 131 -21.85 21.82 13.08
CA THR A 131 -20.39 21.80 13.28
C THR A 131 -19.81 23.17 13.69
N GLY A 132 -20.60 24.23 13.53
CA GLY A 132 -20.17 25.62 13.70
C GLY A 132 -19.44 26.20 12.49
N LEU A 133 -19.21 25.41 11.43
CA LEU A 133 -18.65 25.89 10.17
C LEU A 133 -19.71 26.67 9.37
N THR A 134 -19.26 27.47 8.40
CA THR A 134 -20.11 28.26 7.49
C THR A 134 -19.62 28.13 6.04
N GLY A 135 -20.40 28.63 5.08
CA GLY A 135 -20.04 28.60 3.65
C GLY A 135 -20.15 27.20 3.04
N ALA A 136 -19.37 26.91 2.00
CA ALA A 136 -19.42 25.64 1.25
C ALA A 136 -18.75 24.46 1.99
N ASN A 137 -19.01 24.35 3.29
CA ASN A 137 -18.48 23.31 4.18
C ASN A 137 -19.62 22.40 4.68
N SER A 138 -19.25 21.31 5.36
CA SER A 138 -20.21 20.51 6.13
C SER A 138 -20.57 21.26 7.40
N THR A 139 -21.61 22.07 7.33
CA THR A 139 -22.15 22.83 8.47
C THR A 139 -23.00 21.94 9.36
N TRP A 140 -23.44 20.78 8.84
CA TRP A 140 -24.16 19.75 9.55
C TRP A 140 -23.48 18.39 9.40
N GLU A 141 -23.48 17.64 10.49
CA GLU A 141 -23.00 16.27 10.55
C GLU A 141 -24.11 15.31 10.98
N ILE A 142 -24.09 14.09 10.45
CA ILE A 142 -24.98 13.01 10.86
C ILE A 142 -24.40 12.32 12.09
N VAL A 143 -25.12 12.37 13.21
CA VAL A 143 -24.73 11.72 14.49
C VAL A 143 -25.22 10.29 14.54
N SER A 144 -26.47 10.05 14.10
CA SER A 144 -27.04 8.71 14.05
C SER A 144 -28.12 8.61 12.97
N LEU A 145 -28.19 7.43 12.33
CA LEU A 145 -29.25 7.02 11.42
C LEU A 145 -29.95 5.82 12.05
N GLY A 146 -31.10 6.06 12.67
CA GLY A 146 -31.92 5.02 13.27
C GLY A 146 -32.69 4.27 12.20
N SER A 147 -32.15 3.13 11.78
CA SER A 147 -32.88 2.17 10.94
C SER A 147 -33.67 1.21 11.83
N SER A 148 -34.97 1.10 11.58
CA SER A 148 -35.78 -0.02 12.05
C SER A 148 -35.69 -1.15 11.02
N SER A 149 -34.49 -1.71 10.80
CA SER A 149 -34.34 -2.83 9.85
C SER A 149 -34.83 -4.13 10.50
N THR A 150 -36.12 -4.42 10.41
CA THR A 150 -36.50 -5.82 10.23
C THR A 150 -36.21 -6.11 8.76
N GLY A 151 -35.34 -7.07 8.45
CA GLY A 151 -35.06 -7.47 7.06
C GLY A 151 -36.34 -7.89 6.34
N ASP A 152 -36.32 -8.00 5.02
CA ASP A 152 -37.48 -8.51 4.28
C ASP A 152 -37.75 -9.96 4.72
N TYR A 153 -38.99 -10.32 5.02
CA TYR A 153 -39.31 -11.71 5.34
C TYR A 153 -40.76 -12.03 4.98
N ILE A 154 -41.06 -13.30 4.79
CA ILE A 154 -42.42 -13.80 4.69
C ILE A 154 -42.47 -15.27 5.12
N ILE A 155 -43.53 -15.64 5.84
CA ILE A 155 -43.84 -17.03 6.15
C ILE A 155 -45.28 -17.29 5.70
N VAL A 156 -45.47 -18.33 4.89
CA VAL A 156 -46.78 -18.79 4.44
C VAL A 156 -46.99 -20.24 4.85
N LYS A 157 -48.25 -20.59 5.16
CA LYS A 157 -48.67 -21.95 5.44
C LYS A 157 -49.88 -22.35 4.58
N PRO A 158 -50.05 -23.64 4.24
CA PRO A 158 -51.25 -24.12 3.59
C PRO A 158 -52.44 -23.88 4.52
N ASN A 159 -53.63 -23.71 3.95
CA ASN A 159 -54.88 -23.57 4.72
C ASN A 159 -56.02 -24.43 4.16
N ALA A 160 -55.78 -25.12 3.05
CA ALA A 160 -56.69 -26.04 2.39
C ALA A 160 -55.85 -27.12 1.68
N ALA A 161 -56.43 -28.31 1.53
CA ALA A 161 -55.79 -29.37 0.75
C ALA A 161 -55.68 -28.91 -0.72
N GLN A 162 -54.50 -29.09 -1.33
CA GLN A 162 -54.26 -28.71 -2.72
C GLN A 162 -54.01 -29.94 -3.56
N THR A 163 -54.85 -30.18 -4.56
CA THR A 163 -54.58 -31.23 -5.56
C THR A 163 -53.46 -30.79 -6.48
N VAL A 164 -52.41 -31.58 -6.58
CA VAL A 164 -51.23 -31.30 -7.39
C VAL A 164 -50.97 -32.42 -8.40
N SER A 165 -50.38 -32.03 -9.52
CA SER A 165 -49.92 -32.89 -10.60
C SER A 165 -48.57 -32.38 -11.11
N THR A 166 -47.97 -33.07 -12.07
CA THR A 166 -46.70 -32.66 -12.66
C THR A 166 -46.81 -31.28 -13.29
N GLY A 167 -45.90 -30.37 -12.93
CA GLY A 167 -45.89 -28.99 -13.39
C GLY A 167 -46.83 -28.05 -12.63
N SER A 168 -47.56 -28.54 -11.62
CA SER A 168 -48.31 -27.67 -10.70
C SER A 168 -47.35 -26.78 -9.90
N ASP A 169 -47.81 -25.55 -9.62
CA ASP A 169 -47.14 -24.65 -8.69
C ASP A 169 -47.81 -24.77 -7.31
N VAL A 170 -47.01 -24.65 -6.25
CA VAL A 170 -47.55 -24.77 -4.89
C VAL A 170 -48.16 -23.45 -4.45
N THR A 171 -49.40 -23.50 -3.98
CA THR A 171 -50.11 -22.33 -3.48
C THR A 171 -50.42 -22.50 -2.00
N PHE A 172 -50.06 -21.51 -1.20
CA PHE A 172 -50.32 -21.46 0.23
C PHE A 172 -51.38 -20.39 0.50
N GLY A 173 -52.53 -20.74 1.06
CA GLY A 173 -53.64 -19.79 1.15
C GLY A 173 -53.59 -18.83 2.34
N SER A 174 -52.53 -18.85 3.17
CA SER A 174 -52.41 -17.91 4.30
C SER A 174 -50.98 -17.38 4.50
N VAL A 175 -50.87 -16.06 4.58
CA VAL A 175 -49.66 -15.34 5.02
C VAL A 175 -49.73 -15.22 6.54
N LEU A 176 -48.77 -15.83 7.23
CA LEU A 176 -48.68 -15.75 8.69
C LEU A 176 -48.07 -14.43 9.14
N ILE A 177 -46.99 -14.04 8.48
CA ILE A 177 -46.24 -12.83 8.77
C ILE A 177 -45.45 -12.42 7.53
N ALA A 178 -45.34 -11.12 7.26
CA ALA A 178 -44.58 -10.60 6.13
C ALA A 178 -44.05 -9.19 6.41
N ASN A 179 -42.90 -8.88 5.81
CA ASN A 179 -42.30 -7.56 5.74
C ASN A 179 -41.64 -7.42 4.36
N ASN A 180 -42.08 -6.45 3.56
CA ASN A 180 -41.54 -6.09 2.22
C ASN A 180 -41.50 -7.17 1.13
N ILE A 181 -41.77 -8.45 1.42
CA ILE A 181 -41.97 -9.51 0.41
C ILE A 181 -43.47 -9.63 0.16
N THR A 182 -43.89 -9.48 -1.11
CA THR A 182 -45.30 -9.66 -1.50
C THR A 182 -45.52 -11.10 -1.97
N TYR A 183 -46.73 -11.61 -1.70
CA TYR A 183 -47.16 -12.96 -2.06
C TYR A 183 -48.51 -12.92 -2.78
N ASN A 184 -48.60 -13.61 -3.92
CA ASN A 184 -49.86 -13.79 -4.66
C ASN A 184 -49.87 -15.18 -5.31
N ALA A 185 -50.84 -16.03 -4.93
CA ALA A 185 -51.13 -17.32 -5.55
C ALA A 185 -49.88 -18.20 -5.82
N GLY A 186 -49.01 -18.38 -4.81
CA GLY A 186 -47.79 -19.20 -4.92
C GLY A 186 -46.54 -18.45 -5.38
N VAL A 187 -46.65 -17.17 -5.75
CA VAL A 187 -45.55 -16.35 -6.27
C VAL A 187 -45.10 -15.32 -5.24
N PHE A 188 -43.80 -15.24 -5.01
CA PHE A 188 -43.14 -14.26 -4.13
C PHE A 188 -42.31 -13.29 -4.96
N ASN A 189 -42.37 -12.00 -4.63
CA ASN A 189 -41.56 -10.99 -5.34
C ASN A 189 -40.37 -10.56 -4.47
N LEU A 190 -39.17 -10.82 -4.98
CA LEU A 190 -37.89 -10.53 -4.33
C LEU A 190 -37.25 -9.30 -4.98
N LYS A 191 -36.64 -8.42 -4.17
CA LYS A 191 -36.02 -7.19 -4.65
C LYS A 191 -34.58 -7.42 -5.10
N ALA A 192 -34.20 -6.76 -6.18
CA ALA A 192 -32.85 -6.79 -6.72
C ALA A 192 -31.79 -6.44 -5.65
N GLY A 193 -30.65 -7.12 -5.69
CA GLY A 193 -29.47 -6.80 -4.88
C GLY A 193 -29.51 -7.32 -3.44
N LYS A 194 -30.64 -7.82 -2.94
CA LYS A 194 -30.78 -8.45 -1.63
C LYS A 194 -30.55 -9.96 -1.69
N THR A 195 -30.03 -10.54 -0.61
CA THR A 195 -29.78 -11.99 -0.53
C THR A 195 -30.87 -12.62 0.32
N TYR A 196 -31.55 -13.62 -0.22
CA TYR A 196 -32.66 -14.29 0.43
C TYR A 196 -32.33 -15.75 0.69
N VAL A 197 -32.79 -16.25 1.83
CA VAL A 197 -32.86 -17.68 2.14
C VAL A 197 -34.30 -18.12 1.91
N LEU A 198 -34.50 -19.05 0.98
CA LEU A 198 -35.79 -19.59 0.59
C LEU A 198 -35.88 -21.04 1.07
N ARG A 199 -36.99 -21.37 1.73
CA ARG A 199 -37.21 -22.64 2.41
C ARG A 199 -38.63 -23.12 2.14
N CYS A 200 -38.79 -24.34 1.68
CA CYS A 200 -40.09 -24.96 1.45
C CYS A 200 -40.07 -26.40 1.94
N GLN A 201 -41.03 -26.72 2.80
CA GLN A 201 -41.30 -28.09 3.22
C GLN A 201 -42.75 -28.44 2.87
N LEU A 202 -42.90 -29.50 2.09
CA LEU A 202 -44.20 -30.03 1.67
C LEU A 202 -44.44 -31.41 2.26
N HIS A 203 -45.72 -31.75 2.36
CA HIS A 203 -46.18 -33.09 2.67
C HIS A 203 -47.39 -33.39 1.80
N ALA A 204 -47.53 -34.62 1.33
CA ALA A 204 -48.60 -35.03 0.45
C ALA A 204 -49.26 -36.35 0.89
N THR A 205 -50.52 -36.52 0.54
CA THR A 205 -51.35 -37.73 0.70
C THR A 205 -52.03 -38.08 -0.61
N ASP A 206 -52.80 -39.18 -0.63
CA ASP A 206 -53.71 -39.53 -1.74
C ASP A 206 -53.02 -39.60 -3.11
N PHE A 207 -51.84 -40.22 -3.15
CA PHE A 207 -51.13 -40.47 -4.39
C PHE A 207 -51.94 -41.43 -5.28
N SER A 208 -52.19 -41.02 -6.53
CA SER A 208 -52.91 -41.81 -7.53
C SER A 208 -52.16 -43.08 -8.01
N LEU A 209 -50.86 -43.17 -7.73
CA LEU A 209 -49.98 -44.25 -8.17
C LEU A 209 -49.30 -44.89 -6.97
N ALA A 210 -49.26 -46.22 -6.93
CA ALA A 210 -48.45 -46.96 -5.96
C ALA A 210 -46.96 -46.67 -6.20
N GLY A 211 -46.25 -46.19 -5.17
CA GLY A 211 -44.86 -45.73 -5.31
C GLY A 211 -44.71 -44.39 -6.04
N GLY A 212 -45.79 -43.63 -6.23
CA GLY A 212 -45.72 -42.28 -6.81
C GLY A 212 -44.86 -41.32 -5.98
N PHE A 213 -44.21 -40.37 -6.64
CA PHE A 213 -43.43 -39.32 -6.00
C PHE A 213 -43.54 -38.00 -6.78
N PHE A 214 -43.34 -36.90 -6.07
CA PHE A 214 -43.07 -35.60 -6.64
C PHE A 214 -41.78 -35.03 -6.06
N ILE A 215 -40.96 -34.46 -6.93
CA ILE A 215 -39.88 -33.55 -6.56
C ILE A 215 -40.42 -32.12 -6.59
N TYR A 216 -39.89 -31.24 -5.74
CA TYR A 216 -40.26 -29.84 -5.76
C TYR A 216 -39.04 -28.93 -5.53
N GLU A 217 -39.00 -27.83 -6.27
CA GLU A 217 -37.85 -26.93 -6.35
C GLU A 217 -38.29 -25.47 -6.39
N TRP A 218 -37.40 -24.56 -5.98
CA TRP A 218 -37.57 -23.15 -6.21
C TRP A 218 -37.22 -22.80 -7.65
N VAL A 219 -38.15 -22.15 -8.34
CA VAL A 219 -37.99 -21.73 -9.73
C VAL A 219 -38.25 -20.24 -9.90
N ASP A 220 -37.65 -19.65 -10.91
CA ASP A 220 -38.06 -18.35 -11.44
C ASP A 220 -39.47 -18.47 -12.01
N ALA A 221 -40.38 -17.63 -11.54
CA ALA A 221 -41.79 -17.69 -11.89
C ALA A 221 -42.07 -17.31 -13.36
N SER A 222 -41.15 -16.59 -14.01
CA SER A 222 -41.31 -16.12 -15.40
C SER A 222 -41.05 -17.20 -16.44
N ASN A 223 -40.11 -18.12 -16.16
CA ASN A 223 -39.62 -19.10 -17.13
C ASN A 223 -39.58 -20.54 -16.59
N ASN A 224 -39.92 -20.76 -15.31
CA ASN A 224 -39.88 -22.04 -14.61
C ASN A 224 -38.48 -22.68 -14.54
N SER A 225 -37.41 -21.92 -14.75
CA SER A 225 -36.04 -22.39 -14.54
C SER A 225 -35.72 -22.50 -13.06
N VAL A 226 -34.99 -23.54 -12.67
CA VAL A 226 -34.57 -23.77 -11.28
C VAL A 226 -33.62 -22.66 -10.83
N LEU A 227 -33.86 -22.10 -9.64
CA LEU A 227 -33.01 -21.05 -9.10
C LEU A 227 -31.59 -21.57 -8.83
N PRO A 228 -30.55 -20.72 -8.98
CA PRO A 228 -29.19 -21.08 -8.62
C PRO A 228 -29.10 -21.56 -7.16
N THR A 229 -28.37 -22.65 -6.91
CA THR A 229 -28.19 -23.26 -5.57
C THR A 229 -29.45 -23.88 -4.95
N SER A 230 -30.56 -23.99 -5.69
CA SER A 230 -31.75 -24.69 -5.19
C SER A 230 -31.45 -26.18 -4.98
N THR A 231 -31.80 -26.70 -3.82
CA THR A 231 -31.95 -28.14 -3.57
C THR A 231 -33.36 -28.60 -3.92
N THR A 232 -33.50 -29.90 -4.19
CA THR A 232 -34.79 -30.56 -4.40
C THR A 232 -35.36 -31.05 -3.07
N GLY A 233 -36.63 -30.75 -2.84
CA GLY A 233 -37.45 -31.50 -1.89
C GLY A 233 -38.12 -32.68 -2.59
N VAL A 234 -38.52 -33.71 -1.83
CA VAL A 234 -39.21 -34.89 -2.39
C VAL A 234 -40.39 -35.23 -1.51
N VAL A 235 -41.56 -35.46 -2.12
CA VAL A 235 -42.70 -36.12 -1.48
C VAL A 235 -43.00 -37.45 -2.16
N ASP A 236 -42.99 -38.56 -1.41
CA ASP A 236 -43.20 -39.91 -1.91
C ASP A 236 -44.35 -40.67 -1.21
N ALA A 237 -44.88 -41.66 -1.92
CA ALA A 237 -45.90 -42.58 -1.43
C ALA A 237 -45.29 -43.75 -0.62
N ILE A 238 -43.96 -43.92 -0.61
CA ILE A 238 -43.27 -45.07 0.00
C ILE A 238 -43.52 -45.16 1.52
N ASN A 239 -43.80 -44.03 2.17
CA ASN A 239 -44.21 -44.01 3.58
C ASN A 239 -45.75 -43.93 3.80
N ASN A 240 -46.57 -43.79 2.75
CA ASN A 240 -48.00 -43.49 2.87
C ASN A 240 -48.88 -44.09 1.75
N TYR A 241 -48.98 -45.43 1.65
CA TYR A 241 -50.07 -46.05 0.88
C TYR A 241 -50.72 -47.26 1.57
N PRO A 242 -52.03 -47.18 1.96
CA PRO A 242 -52.81 -45.98 2.24
C PRO A 242 -52.58 -45.62 3.72
N ALA A 243 -51.52 -44.89 4.04
CA ALA A 243 -51.19 -44.60 5.44
C ALA A 243 -51.52 -43.15 5.85
N THR A 244 -51.98 -43.05 7.09
CA THR A 244 -52.58 -41.88 7.75
C THR A 244 -51.60 -41.16 8.69
N THR A 245 -50.28 -41.38 8.54
CA THR A 245 -49.26 -40.79 9.42
C THR A 245 -48.14 -40.12 8.66
N ILE A 246 -47.66 -39.00 9.20
CA ILE A 246 -46.90 -37.97 8.50
C ILE A 246 -45.41 -38.17 8.76
N GLY A 247 -44.65 -38.66 7.77
CA GLY A 247 -43.18 -38.71 7.82
C GLY A 247 -42.56 -37.47 7.19
N GLY A 248 -41.65 -36.79 7.90
CA GLY A 248 -40.95 -35.59 7.43
C GLY A 248 -39.99 -35.91 6.28
N GLN A 249 -40.07 -35.09 5.23
CA GLN A 249 -39.38 -35.27 3.96
C GLN A 249 -38.35 -34.16 3.68
N PRO A 250 -37.41 -34.35 2.72
CA PRO A 250 -36.36 -33.38 2.42
C PRO A 250 -36.92 -32.01 2.02
N GLU A 251 -36.29 -30.95 2.51
CA GLU A 251 -36.64 -29.55 2.29
C GLU A 251 -36.07 -29.02 0.96
N ALA A 252 -36.86 -28.24 0.21
CA ALA A 252 -36.36 -27.44 -0.90
C ALA A 252 -35.80 -26.11 -0.38
N TYR A 253 -34.49 -25.92 -0.55
CA TYR A 253 -33.72 -24.82 0.01
C TYR A 253 -32.99 -24.06 -1.10
N ALA A 254 -32.97 -22.73 -1.06
CA ALA A 254 -32.13 -21.93 -1.97
C ALA A 254 -31.58 -20.68 -1.27
N ILE A 255 -30.35 -20.29 -1.64
CA ILE A 255 -29.82 -18.95 -1.33
C ILE A 255 -29.79 -18.17 -2.63
N TYR A 256 -30.66 -17.17 -2.76
CA TYR A 256 -30.84 -16.46 -4.01
C TYR A 256 -30.63 -14.96 -3.86
N ARG A 257 -29.80 -14.41 -4.76
CA ARG A 257 -29.55 -12.97 -4.88
C ARG A 257 -29.97 -12.50 -6.28
N PRO A 258 -31.23 -12.05 -6.46
CA PRO A 258 -31.69 -11.55 -7.75
C PRO A 258 -30.90 -10.30 -8.19
N THR A 259 -30.51 -10.24 -9.45
CA THR A 259 -29.86 -9.05 -10.06
C THR A 259 -30.87 -8.01 -10.52
N VAL A 260 -32.13 -8.42 -10.72
CA VAL A 260 -33.30 -7.59 -11.03
C VAL A 260 -34.46 -8.06 -10.17
N ASP A 261 -35.47 -7.22 -9.91
CA ASP A 261 -36.65 -7.65 -9.16
C ASP A 261 -37.22 -8.93 -9.80
N THR A 262 -37.24 -10.03 -9.03
CA THR A 262 -37.52 -11.37 -9.55
C THR A 262 -38.67 -11.98 -8.79
N SER A 263 -39.61 -12.57 -9.53
CA SER A 263 -40.69 -13.37 -8.96
C SER A 263 -40.25 -14.84 -8.87
N VAL A 264 -40.44 -15.48 -7.73
CA VAL A 264 -40.07 -16.88 -7.48
C VAL A 264 -41.27 -17.69 -6.98
N LYS A 265 -41.26 -19.00 -7.25
CA LYS A 265 -42.31 -19.93 -6.79
C LYS A 265 -41.74 -21.32 -6.58
N VAL A 266 -42.50 -22.20 -5.94
CA VAL A 266 -42.17 -23.62 -5.83
C VAL A 266 -42.98 -24.42 -6.85
N ARG A 267 -42.29 -25.27 -7.64
CA ARG A 267 -42.89 -26.05 -8.72
C ARG A 267 -42.66 -27.53 -8.51
N LEU A 268 -43.66 -28.36 -8.80
CA LEU A 268 -43.58 -29.82 -8.68
C LEU A 268 -43.21 -30.49 -10.02
N GLY A 269 -42.35 -31.52 -9.96
CA GLY A 269 -42.07 -32.48 -11.04
C GLY A 269 -42.37 -33.91 -10.55
N GLY A 270 -42.81 -34.81 -11.43
CA GLY A 270 -43.20 -36.17 -11.04
C GLY A 270 -44.19 -36.81 -12.00
N ALA A 271 -45.01 -37.76 -11.52
CA ALA A 271 -46.08 -38.39 -12.29
C ALA A 271 -47.31 -38.69 -11.42
N GLY A 272 -48.51 -38.60 -12.01
CA GLY A 272 -49.80 -38.81 -11.34
C GLY A 272 -50.35 -37.56 -10.66
N THR A 273 -51.23 -37.75 -9.67
CA THR A 273 -51.76 -36.71 -8.79
C THR A 273 -51.54 -37.06 -7.31
N ALA A 274 -51.45 -36.04 -6.45
CA ALA A 274 -51.44 -36.14 -4.98
C ALA A 274 -52.17 -34.94 -4.33
N GLN A 275 -52.49 -35.02 -3.05
CA GLN A 275 -53.05 -33.93 -2.24
C GLN A 275 -51.99 -33.38 -1.29
N LEU A 276 -51.63 -32.10 -1.39
CA LEU A 276 -50.76 -31.46 -0.41
C LEU A 276 -51.51 -31.24 0.91
N ASN A 277 -50.87 -31.58 2.03
CA ASN A 277 -51.49 -31.54 3.35
C ASN A 277 -51.62 -30.09 3.86
N PRO A 278 -52.82 -29.66 4.31
CA PRO A 278 -53.07 -28.30 4.75
C PRO A 278 -52.42 -27.91 6.10
N GLY A 279 -51.98 -28.86 6.92
CA GLY A 279 -51.65 -28.61 8.34
C GLY A 279 -50.16 -28.53 8.68
N ILE A 280 -49.28 -28.95 7.77
CA ILE A 280 -47.88 -29.32 8.12
C ILE A 280 -46.83 -28.83 7.11
N GLY A 281 -47.24 -28.34 5.94
CA GLY A 281 -46.32 -27.67 5.03
C GLY A 281 -46.04 -26.23 5.48
N PHE A 282 -44.89 -25.68 5.10
CA PHE A 282 -44.63 -24.25 5.20
C PHE A 282 -43.66 -23.79 4.11
N MET A 283 -43.72 -22.49 3.80
CA MET A 283 -42.63 -21.80 3.12
C MET A 283 -42.21 -20.60 3.92
N SER A 284 -40.90 -20.37 3.99
CA SER A 284 -40.34 -19.13 4.55
C SER A 284 -39.31 -18.55 3.60
N ILE A 285 -39.38 -17.24 3.40
CA ILE A 285 -38.32 -16.46 2.77
C ILE A 285 -37.86 -15.43 3.79
N THR A 286 -36.56 -15.33 4.00
CA THR A 286 -35.98 -14.32 4.89
C THR A 286 -34.78 -13.70 4.21
N GLU A 287 -34.73 -12.38 4.19
CA GLU A 287 -33.54 -11.64 3.84
C GLU A 287 -32.46 -12.03 4.83
N LEU A 288 -31.38 -12.61 4.32
CA LEU A 288 -30.15 -12.68 5.07
C LEU A 288 -29.68 -11.24 5.20
N SER A 289 -29.95 -10.62 6.36
CA SER A 289 -29.80 -9.19 6.62
C SER A 289 -28.65 -8.64 5.81
N GLY A 290 -28.92 -7.65 4.96
CA GLY A 290 -27.91 -6.95 4.18
C GLY A 290 -26.82 -6.40 5.09
N GLY A 291 -25.83 -7.22 5.41
CA GLY A 291 -24.46 -6.75 5.48
C GLY A 291 -24.26 -6.02 4.16
N ASN A 292 -23.99 -4.73 4.23
CA ASN A 292 -23.67 -3.89 3.11
C ASN A 292 -22.27 -4.27 2.59
N GLY A 293 -22.13 -5.53 2.21
CA GLY A 293 -20.94 -6.18 1.72
C GLY A 293 -21.35 -6.83 0.42
N SER A 294 -20.91 -6.21 -0.67
CA SER A 294 -20.87 -6.82 -1.98
C SER A 294 -20.49 -8.30 -1.86
N GLY A 295 -21.38 -9.19 -2.32
CA GLY A 295 -21.11 -10.61 -2.47
C GLY A 295 -19.86 -10.83 -3.33
N THR A 296 -18.75 -10.98 -2.65
CA THR A 296 -17.58 -11.77 -3.01
C THR A 296 -16.90 -12.12 -1.70
N THR A 297 -16.93 -13.38 -1.33
CA THR A 297 -16.14 -13.93 -0.22
C THR A 297 -14.67 -13.65 -0.48
N VAL A 298 -14.15 -12.59 0.13
CA VAL A 298 -12.73 -12.43 0.46
C VAL A 298 -12.68 -11.73 1.81
N ILE A 299 -11.84 -12.24 2.70
CA ILE A 299 -11.55 -11.76 4.05
C ILE A 299 -11.19 -10.26 3.99
N ASN A 300 -12.17 -9.38 4.20
CA ASN A 300 -11.94 -7.97 4.49
C ASN A 300 -11.72 -7.82 6.00
N ASN A 301 -10.52 -8.19 6.45
CA ASN A 301 -9.87 -7.26 7.36
C ASN A 301 -9.53 -6.04 6.50
N ASN A 302 -9.88 -4.83 6.94
CA ASN A 302 -9.52 -3.58 6.24
C ASN A 302 -8.01 -3.56 5.91
N ILE A 303 -7.62 -4.02 4.71
CA ILE A 303 -6.34 -3.68 4.11
C ILE A 303 -6.64 -2.56 3.12
N THR A 304 -6.90 -1.36 3.65
CA THR A 304 -6.79 -0.14 2.85
C THR A 304 -5.31 0.06 2.54
N SER A 305 -4.82 -0.55 1.47
CA SER A 305 -3.46 -0.32 1.00
C SER A 305 -3.41 0.92 0.15
N SER A 306 -3.24 2.09 0.78
CA SER A 306 -3.00 3.34 0.07
C SER A 306 -1.70 3.35 -0.74
N ASN A 307 -0.85 2.31 -0.62
CA ASN A 307 0.48 2.17 -1.24
C ASN A 307 0.65 0.88 -2.10
N GLY A 308 -0.27 0.60 -3.04
CA GLY A 308 0.00 -0.34 -4.14
C GLY A 308 0.17 -1.83 -3.78
N LEU A 309 -0.40 -2.28 -2.65
CA LEU A 309 -0.51 -3.72 -2.37
C LEU A 309 -1.62 -4.32 -3.24
N THR A 310 -1.30 -5.41 -3.94
CA THR A 310 -2.23 -6.19 -4.77
C THR A 310 -2.28 -7.61 -4.24
N MET A 311 -3.48 -8.14 -4.03
CA MET A 311 -3.65 -9.53 -3.61
C MET A 311 -3.57 -10.44 -4.84
N THR A 312 -2.69 -11.44 -4.83
CA THR A 312 -2.61 -12.47 -5.88
C THR A 312 -2.84 -13.83 -5.23
N GLY A 313 -4.04 -14.39 -5.39
CA GLY A 313 -4.45 -15.57 -4.63
C GLY A 313 -4.60 -15.25 -3.14
N THR A 314 -3.92 -15.99 -2.26
CA THR A 314 -3.89 -15.77 -0.81
C THR A 314 -2.73 -14.87 -0.34
N ASP A 315 -1.87 -14.41 -1.24
CA ASP A 315 -0.70 -13.60 -0.91
C ASP A 315 -0.95 -12.11 -1.16
N VAL A 316 -0.56 -11.25 -0.21
CA VAL A 316 -0.51 -9.79 -0.38
C VAL A 316 0.88 -9.39 -0.87
N LYS A 317 0.99 -8.85 -2.09
CA LYS A 317 2.27 -8.48 -2.71
C LYS A 317 2.29 -6.99 -3.06
N LEU A 318 3.46 -6.37 -3.07
CA LEU A 318 3.67 -5.04 -3.67
C LEU A 318 3.69 -5.23 -5.20
N GLY A 319 2.77 -4.58 -5.93
CA GLY A 319 2.56 -4.87 -7.36
C GLY A 319 2.54 -3.67 -8.30
N GLY A 320 2.43 -2.44 -7.78
CA GLY A 320 2.38 -1.21 -8.58
C GLY A 320 3.34 -0.11 -8.09
N THR A 321 3.39 1.01 -8.81
CA THR A 321 4.14 2.20 -8.39
C THR A 321 3.60 2.68 -7.03
N LEU A 322 4.50 2.84 -6.05
CA LEU A 322 4.15 3.35 -4.72
C LEU A 322 3.68 4.81 -4.83
N SER A 323 2.44 5.06 -4.43
CA SER A 323 1.81 6.39 -4.37
C SER A 323 2.34 7.26 -3.24
N GLN A 324 2.91 6.65 -2.18
CA GLN A 324 3.61 7.31 -1.09
C GLN A 324 4.81 6.46 -0.64
N ALA A 325 5.73 7.04 0.13
CA ALA A 325 6.81 6.26 0.77
C ALA A 325 6.21 5.16 1.64
N THR A 326 6.77 3.95 1.54
CA THR A 326 6.39 2.82 2.40
C THR A 326 7.53 2.56 3.36
N ASP A 327 7.30 2.88 4.63
CA ASP A 327 8.24 2.64 5.71
C ASP A 327 7.87 1.33 6.42
N ILE A 328 8.76 0.36 6.41
CA ILE A 328 8.64 -0.83 7.25
C ILE A 328 9.41 -0.52 8.55
N ASN A 329 8.68 -0.25 9.63
CA ASN A 329 9.25 0.12 10.92
C ASN A 329 9.54 -1.14 11.77
N ASN A 330 10.78 -1.63 11.71
CA ASN A 330 11.23 -2.78 12.50
C ASN A 330 11.99 -2.32 13.75
N ALA A 331 11.28 -1.83 14.76
CA ALA A 331 11.82 -1.54 16.10
C ALA A 331 13.15 -0.75 16.09
N GLY A 332 13.26 0.27 15.22
CA GLY A 332 14.45 1.13 15.09
C GLY A 332 15.26 0.94 13.80
N ASN A 333 15.00 -0.11 13.01
CA ASN A 333 15.55 -0.25 11.66
C ASN A 333 14.50 0.15 10.62
N ASN A 334 14.61 1.36 10.07
CA ASN A 334 13.76 1.80 8.96
C ASN A 334 14.31 1.25 7.65
N LEU A 335 13.55 0.38 7.00
CA LEU A 335 13.69 0.10 5.57
C LEU A 335 12.58 0.86 4.83
N SER A 336 12.99 1.88 4.06
CA SER A 336 12.07 2.73 3.31
C SER A 336 12.30 2.55 1.81
N VAL A 337 11.20 2.33 1.07
CA VAL A 337 11.18 2.45 -0.38
C VAL A 337 10.32 3.67 -0.71
N ASN A 338 10.95 4.71 -1.24
CA ASN A 338 10.25 5.95 -1.54
C ASN A 338 9.69 5.99 -2.97
N GLY A 339 8.70 6.85 -3.21
CA GLY A 339 8.06 7.02 -4.52
C GLY A 339 8.98 7.51 -5.64
N SER A 340 10.27 7.77 -5.36
CA SER A 340 11.30 8.11 -6.35
C SER A 340 12.25 6.94 -6.67
N GLY A 341 11.90 5.73 -6.22
CA GLY A 341 12.66 4.50 -6.47
C GLY A 341 14.03 4.48 -5.79
N LYS A 342 14.13 5.07 -4.60
CA LYS A 342 15.32 4.95 -3.73
C LYS A 342 15.04 3.98 -2.60
N ILE A 343 16.08 3.26 -2.20
CA ILE A 343 16.11 2.43 -1.00
C ILE A 343 16.89 3.21 0.05
N LEU A 344 16.23 3.53 1.16
CA LEU A 344 16.85 4.18 2.31
C LEU A 344 16.91 3.18 3.46
N VAL A 345 18.08 3.06 4.09
CA VAL A 345 18.33 2.19 5.24
C VAL A 345 18.86 3.03 6.39
N GLY A 346 18.19 2.96 7.54
CA GLY A 346 18.52 3.76 8.73
C GLY A 346 17.95 5.17 8.74
N THR A 347 17.31 5.60 7.64
CA THR A 347 16.58 6.88 7.52
C THR A 347 15.34 6.70 6.65
N ASN A 348 14.32 7.56 6.83
CA ASN A 348 13.15 7.67 5.95
C ASN A 348 13.09 9.00 5.17
N THR A 349 14.13 9.84 5.30
CA THR A 349 14.28 11.07 4.51
C THR A 349 15.57 11.00 3.69
N VAL A 350 15.56 11.60 2.51
CA VAL A 350 16.77 11.65 1.67
C VAL A 350 17.74 12.66 2.30
N PRO A 351 18.93 12.25 2.77
CA PRO A 351 19.91 13.16 3.34
C PRO A 351 20.40 14.19 2.31
N ALA A 352 20.82 15.36 2.80
CA ALA A 352 21.40 16.40 1.95
C ALA A 352 22.57 15.84 1.11
N GLY A 353 22.55 16.06 -0.20
CA GLY A 353 23.55 15.54 -1.14
C GLY A 353 23.25 14.15 -1.73
N ALA A 354 22.29 13.39 -1.21
CA ALA A 354 21.95 12.04 -1.70
C ALA A 354 20.86 12.03 -2.80
N ALA A 355 20.62 13.17 -3.47
CA ALA A 355 19.56 13.34 -4.45
C ALA A 355 19.72 12.44 -5.69
N SER A 356 20.95 12.09 -6.08
CA SER A 356 21.23 11.17 -7.19
C SER A 356 21.39 9.70 -6.78
N SER A 357 21.60 9.41 -5.49
CA SER A 357 21.86 8.05 -5.00
C SER A 357 20.60 7.17 -4.99
N LYS A 358 20.69 5.94 -5.48
CA LYS A 358 19.58 4.96 -5.44
C LYS A 358 19.54 4.14 -4.16
N LEU A 359 20.70 3.91 -3.55
CA LEU A 359 20.85 3.33 -2.22
C LEU A 359 21.47 4.38 -1.31
N VAL A 360 20.82 4.65 -0.18
CA VAL A 360 21.34 5.52 0.87
C VAL A 360 21.35 4.74 2.17
N ILE A 361 22.51 4.70 2.81
CA ILE A 361 22.70 4.07 4.11
C ILE A 361 23.18 5.15 5.06
N ASP A 362 22.35 5.49 6.06
CA ASP A 362 22.64 6.51 7.06
C ASP A 362 22.55 5.90 8.45
N ASN A 363 23.71 5.73 9.10
CA ASN A 363 23.83 5.15 10.44
C ASN A 363 24.10 6.23 11.51
N GLY A 364 23.83 7.50 11.17
CA GLY A 364 24.11 8.65 12.03
C GLY A 364 25.59 8.76 12.39
N THR A 365 25.90 8.82 13.69
CA THR A 365 27.27 8.96 14.21
C THR A 365 27.96 7.62 14.51
N THR A 366 27.31 6.49 14.24
CA THR A 366 27.84 5.16 14.56
C THR A 366 28.64 4.59 13.39
N ASN A 367 29.87 4.13 13.65
CA ASN A 367 30.72 3.51 12.64
C ASN A 367 30.11 2.20 12.09
N GLY A 368 30.40 1.87 10.83
CA GLY A 368 30.06 0.58 10.23
C GLY A 368 28.68 0.49 9.57
N ALA A 369 28.29 1.53 8.83
CA ALA A 369 27.00 1.57 8.14
C ALA A 369 26.81 0.45 7.10
N LEU A 370 27.88 -0.04 6.47
CA LEU A 370 27.83 -1.07 5.43
C LEU A 370 28.92 -2.12 5.65
N GLN A 371 28.53 -3.40 5.66
CA GLN A 371 29.45 -4.54 5.64
C GLN A 371 29.18 -5.36 4.38
N ILE A 372 30.23 -5.60 3.58
CA ILE A 372 30.21 -6.47 2.39
C ILE A 372 31.20 -7.61 2.65
N LYS A 373 30.72 -8.86 2.61
CA LYS A 373 31.55 -10.05 2.83
C LYS A 373 31.26 -11.07 1.74
N ASP A 374 32.29 -11.51 1.06
CA ASP A 374 32.24 -12.59 0.05
C ASP A 374 33.23 -13.73 0.35
N GLY A 375 33.96 -13.64 1.47
CA GLY A 375 35.00 -14.59 1.88
C GLY A 375 36.41 -14.19 1.44
N THR A 376 36.56 -13.23 0.54
CA THR A 376 37.85 -12.76 0.00
C THR A 376 38.29 -11.40 0.56
N GLN A 377 37.44 -10.75 1.37
CA GLN A 377 37.78 -9.51 2.04
C GLN A 377 39.02 -9.66 2.95
N GLN A 378 39.97 -8.74 2.84
CA GLN A 378 41.20 -8.68 3.65
C GLN A 378 41.55 -7.24 4.02
N LEU A 379 42.40 -7.06 5.03
CA LEU A 379 42.95 -5.74 5.38
C LEU A 379 43.71 -5.16 4.18
N GLY A 380 43.40 -3.92 3.80
CA GLY A 380 44.04 -3.23 2.67
C GLY A 380 43.44 -3.53 1.29
N TYR A 381 42.40 -4.35 1.21
CA TYR A 381 41.68 -4.58 -0.04
C TYR A 381 40.61 -3.50 -0.23
N VAL A 382 40.34 -3.15 -1.49
CA VAL A 382 39.24 -2.28 -1.90
C VAL A 382 38.32 -3.02 -2.85
N LEU A 383 37.03 -2.69 -2.81
CA LEU A 383 36.07 -3.19 -3.77
C LEU A 383 36.29 -2.49 -5.12
N THR A 384 36.71 -3.25 -6.13
CA THR A 384 36.99 -2.72 -7.48
C THR A 384 36.03 -3.35 -8.48
N SER A 385 35.40 -2.52 -9.33
CA SER A 385 34.50 -2.99 -10.38
C SER A 385 35.27 -3.36 -11.66
N ASP A 386 34.88 -4.44 -12.31
CA ASP A 386 35.29 -4.74 -13.69
C ASP A 386 34.51 -3.89 -14.73
N ALA A 387 34.74 -4.17 -16.02
CA ALA A 387 34.08 -3.45 -17.12
C ALA A 387 32.55 -3.70 -17.21
N ASN A 388 32.04 -4.74 -16.55
CA ASN A 388 30.63 -5.06 -16.47
C ASN A 388 29.97 -4.55 -15.17
N GLY A 389 30.76 -3.91 -14.30
CA GLY A 389 30.29 -3.41 -13.00
C GLY A 389 30.28 -4.46 -11.88
N LEU A 390 30.86 -5.65 -12.09
CA LEU A 390 31.00 -6.65 -11.03
C LEU A 390 32.13 -6.22 -10.10
N ALA A 391 31.78 -5.96 -8.83
CA ALA A 391 32.74 -5.53 -7.83
C ALA A 391 33.32 -6.74 -7.07
N THR A 392 34.65 -6.77 -6.93
CA THR A 392 35.37 -7.81 -6.17
C THR A 392 36.38 -7.17 -5.21
N TRP A 393 36.67 -7.83 -4.09
CA TRP A 393 37.75 -7.39 -3.22
C TRP A 393 39.09 -7.63 -3.92
N SER A 394 39.81 -6.54 -4.20
CA SER A 394 41.14 -6.57 -4.78
C SER A 394 42.10 -5.86 -3.85
N SER A 395 43.34 -6.33 -3.79
CA SER A 395 44.39 -5.59 -3.10
C SER A 395 44.56 -4.20 -3.72
N THR A 396 44.67 -3.17 -2.87
CA THR A 396 45.07 -1.81 -3.29
C THR A 396 46.55 -1.70 -3.66
N THR A 397 47.35 -2.73 -3.35
CA THR A 397 48.77 -2.75 -3.67
C THR A 397 49.00 -3.01 -5.16
N THR A 398 48.82 -1.99 -5.99
CA THR A 398 49.72 -1.81 -7.14
C THR A 398 51.04 -1.21 -6.64
N THR A 399 51.68 -1.86 -5.67
CA THR A 399 53.00 -1.47 -5.15
C THR A 399 53.89 -2.68 -5.02
N ALA A 400 54.23 -3.22 -6.18
CA ALA A 400 55.59 -3.66 -6.40
C ALA A 400 55.87 -3.34 -7.87
N PHE A 401 57.13 -3.04 -8.20
CA PHE A 401 57.66 -3.41 -9.49
C PHE A 401 57.40 -4.91 -9.64
N ALA A 402 56.19 -5.31 -10.04
CA ALA A 402 55.91 -6.68 -10.41
C ALA A 402 57.04 -7.03 -11.36
N ASN A 403 57.64 -8.20 -11.22
CA ASN A 403 58.86 -8.61 -11.90
C ASN A 403 58.73 -8.68 -13.45
N ASN A 404 57.71 -8.02 -13.99
CA ASN A 404 57.36 -7.70 -15.36
C ASN A 404 58.28 -6.62 -15.96
N TRP A 405 59.59 -6.80 -15.79
CA TRP A 405 60.59 -6.00 -16.48
C TRP A 405 60.57 -6.34 -17.97
N THR A 406 60.30 -5.35 -18.81
CA THR A 406 60.44 -5.48 -20.26
C THR A 406 61.89 -5.19 -20.63
N SER A 407 62.51 -6.05 -21.44
CA SER A 407 63.87 -5.82 -21.94
C SER A 407 63.85 -5.03 -23.26
N TYR A 408 64.97 -4.39 -23.57
CA TYR A 408 65.22 -3.80 -24.88
C TYR A 408 65.10 -4.85 -26.01
N THR A 409 64.87 -4.38 -27.24
CA THR A 409 64.86 -5.19 -28.47
C THR A 409 66.07 -4.85 -29.34
N GLY A 410 66.44 -5.74 -30.26
CA GLY A 410 67.59 -5.58 -31.15
C GLY A 410 68.88 -6.21 -30.62
N THR A 411 69.98 -6.01 -31.35
CA THR A 411 71.30 -6.54 -30.99
C THR A 411 72.22 -5.38 -30.67
N LEU A 412 72.79 -5.39 -29.45
CA LEU A 412 73.74 -4.36 -29.05
C LEU A 412 75.02 -4.48 -29.87
N VAL A 413 75.33 -3.42 -30.62
CA VAL A 413 76.63 -3.23 -31.26
C VAL A 413 77.43 -2.19 -30.47
N ASN A 414 78.76 -2.22 -30.56
CA ASN A 414 79.60 -1.19 -29.96
C ASN A 414 79.39 0.15 -30.70
N PRO A 415 78.68 1.12 -30.11
CA PRO A 415 78.35 2.37 -30.80
C PRO A 415 79.51 3.35 -30.79
N PHE A 416 80.54 3.12 -29.94
CA PHE A 416 81.59 4.08 -29.66
C PHE A 416 82.75 4.06 -30.67
N THR A 417 82.61 3.32 -31.76
CA THR A 417 83.53 3.31 -32.91
C THR A 417 83.35 4.51 -33.84
N GLY A 418 82.21 5.21 -33.76
CA GLY A 418 81.91 6.39 -34.57
C GLY A 418 82.63 7.67 -34.14
N VAL A 419 82.31 8.80 -34.78
CA VAL A 419 82.85 10.13 -34.44
C VAL A 419 82.38 10.62 -33.07
N GLN A 420 83.11 11.56 -32.45
CA GLN A 420 82.69 12.18 -31.19
C GLN A 420 81.36 12.94 -31.35
N GLY A 421 80.55 12.98 -30.29
CA GLY A 421 79.21 13.55 -30.31
C GLY A 421 78.11 12.53 -30.02
N GLY A 422 76.85 12.98 -30.13
CA GLY A 422 75.66 12.15 -29.94
C GLY A 422 75.17 11.52 -31.26
N GLY A 423 74.19 10.62 -31.16
CA GLY A 423 73.54 10.00 -32.32
C GLY A 423 74.16 8.68 -32.78
N LEU A 424 75.06 8.10 -31.98
CA LEU A 424 75.73 6.84 -32.33
C LEU A 424 74.76 5.67 -32.17
N ALA A 425 74.55 4.90 -33.24
CA ALA A 425 73.58 3.81 -33.24
C ALA A 425 74.05 2.63 -32.37
N THR A 426 73.23 2.26 -31.39
CA THR A 426 73.50 1.11 -30.50
C THR A 426 72.99 -0.22 -31.06
N GLY A 427 72.13 -0.19 -32.08
CA GLY A 427 71.45 -1.37 -32.63
C GLY A 427 70.27 -1.87 -31.79
N ILE A 428 69.95 -1.20 -30.68
CA ILE A 428 68.84 -1.57 -29.78
C ILE A 428 67.77 -0.48 -29.68
N SER A 429 66.56 -0.88 -29.31
CA SER A 429 65.41 0.01 -29.09
C SER A 429 64.63 -0.42 -27.85
N VAL A 430 63.77 0.47 -27.34
CA VAL A 430 62.74 0.12 -26.37
C VAL A 430 61.36 0.28 -26.99
N THR A 431 60.48 -0.70 -26.79
CA THR A 431 59.10 -0.66 -27.28
C THR A 431 58.15 -0.33 -26.14
N ILE A 432 57.55 0.85 -26.20
CA ILE A 432 56.69 1.41 -25.17
C ILE A 432 55.23 1.13 -25.54
N PRO A 433 54.50 0.34 -24.74
CA PRO A 433 53.15 -0.12 -25.10
C PRO A 433 52.07 0.96 -24.91
N ALA A 434 52.30 1.92 -24.02
CA ALA A 434 51.34 2.98 -23.70
C ALA A 434 52.05 4.24 -23.19
N LYS A 435 51.41 5.40 -23.38
CA LYS A 435 51.80 6.66 -22.73
C LYS A 435 51.93 6.48 -21.21
N GLY A 436 52.91 7.13 -20.59
CA GLY A 436 53.04 7.23 -19.13
C GLY A 436 54.49 7.32 -18.63
N TRP A 437 54.64 7.15 -17.32
CA TRP A 437 55.94 7.16 -16.64
C TRP A 437 56.48 5.74 -16.47
N TYR A 438 57.77 5.60 -16.82
CA TYR A 438 58.49 4.34 -16.82
C TYR A 438 59.76 4.46 -16.00
N PHE A 439 60.04 3.41 -15.23
CA PHE A 439 61.29 3.25 -14.51
C PHE A 439 62.22 2.37 -15.35
N PHE A 440 63.42 2.85 -15.62
CA PHE A 440 64.47 2.15 -16.35
C PHE A 440 65.59 1.78 -15.40
N ARG A 441 66.16 0.59 -15.60
CA ARG A 441 67.46 0.20 -15.06
C ARG A 441 68.38 -0.17 -16.20
N SER A 442 69.62 0.27 -16.14
CA SER A 442 70.61 -0.07 -17.14
C SER A 442 71.99 -0.27 -16.53
N GLY A 443 72.80 -1.07 -17.21
CA GLY A 443 74.20 -1.24 -16.84
C GLY A 443 75.01 -1.77 -18.01
N ILE A 444 76.21 -1.25 -18.17
CA ILE A 444 77.24 -1.77 -19.06
C ILE A 444 78.60 -1.63 -18.37
N THR A 445 79.54 -2.49 -18.73
CA THR A 445 80.95 -2.33 -18.35
C THR A 445 81.78 -2.05 -19.59
N ILE A 446 82.56 -0.98 -19.52
CA ILE A 446 83.41 -0.47 -20.60
C ILE A 446 84.81 -0.26 -20.04
N GLN A 447 85.83 -0.70 -20.77
CA GLN A 447 87.22 -0.37 -20.50
C GLN A 447 87.71 0.65 -21.52
N SER A 448 88.17 1.81 -21.07
CA SER A 448 88.58 2.90 -21.96
C SER A 448 89.54 3.87 -21.26
N ASN A 449 90.33 4.61 -22.04
CA ASN A 449 90.96 5.86 -21.57
C ASN A 449 89.87 6.91 -21.27
N CYS A 450 90.28 8.01 -20.62
CA CYS A 450 89.41 9.11 -20.21
C CYS A 450 88.44 9.59 -21.31
N ASN A 451 87.16 9.27 -21.17
CA ASN A 451 86.07 9.74 -22.01
C ASN A 451 84.74 9.58 -21.26
N ASP A 452 83.78 10.46 -21.53
CA ASP A 452 82.43 10.30 -21.01
C ASP A 452 81.61 9.53 -22.03
N PHE A 453 80.93 8.48 -21.57
CA PHE A 453 80.07 7.67 -22.42
C PHE A 453 78.64 7.72 -21.89
N GLY A 454 77.67 7.74 -22.79
CA GLY A 454 76.26 7.73 -22.41
C GLY A 454 75.40 6.95 -23.38
N PHE A 455 74.29 6.41 -22.86
CA PHE A 455 73.15 5.94 -23.64
C PHE A 455 71.91 6.74 -23.28
N TYR A 456 71.13 7.07 -24.30
CA TYR A 456 69.89 7.81 -24.17
C TYR A 456 68.84 7.27 -25.14
N ILE A 457 67.58 7.40 -24.77
CA ILE A 457 66.46 7.06 -25.62
C ILE A 457 66.16 8.30 -26.47
N ASN A 458 66.15 8.14 -27.79
CA ASN A 458 66.04 9.26 -28.72
C ASN A 458 64.76 10.06 -28.49
N GLY A 459 64.90 11.38 -28.32
CA GLY A 459 63.78 12.29 -28.04
C GLY A 459 63.18 12.19 -26.63
N ILE A 460 63.77 11.38 -25.72
CA ILE A 460 63.22 11.15 -24.38
C ILE A 460 64.21 11.57 -23.28
N GLY A 461 65.40 10.97 -23.23
CA GLY A 461 66.38 11.27 -22.19
C GLY A 461 67.39 10.17 -21.92
N ASP A 462 68.33 10.46 -21.03
CA ASP A 462 69.42 9.55 -20.67
C ASP A 462 68.96 8.36 -19.85
N ILE A 463 69.54 7.19 -20.12
CA ILE A 463 69.31 5.95 -19.37
C ILE A 463 70.58 5.42 -18.69
N TRP A 464 71.76 5.79 -19.21
CA TRP A 464 73.06 5.37 -18.69
C TRP A 464 74.10 6.46 -18.97
N ARG A 465 74.96 6.78 -18.02
CA ARG A 465 76.14 7.63 -18.23
C ARG A 465 77.30 7.21 -17.33
N THR A 466 78.51 7.29 -17.86
CA THR A 466 79.75 7.25 -17.10
C THR A 466 80.55 8.51 -17.38
N TYR A 467 81.18 9.03 -16.34
CA TYR A 467 82.13 10.14 -16.45
C TYR A 467 83.52 9.62 -16.08
N CYS A 468 84.54 10.06 -16.81
CA CYS A 468 85.90 9.70 -16.48
C CYS A 468 86.68 10.91 -15.98
N ASN A 469 87.31 10.77 -14.82
CA ASN A 469 88.05 11.85 -14.16
C ASN A 469 89.56 11.55 -14.04
N VAL A 470 90.06 10.53 -14.73
CA VAL A 470 91.48 10.10 -14.65
C VAL A 470 92.05 9.87 -16.04
N ALA A 471 93.34 10.13 -16.24
CA ALA A 471 93.98 10.12 -17.57
C ALA A 471 94.29 8.70 -18.13
N ASP A 472 94.23 7.67 -17.29
CA ASP A 472 94.62 6.29 -17.65
C ASP A 472 93.45 5.39 -18.06
N VAL A 473 93.75 4.22 -18.63
CA VAL A 473 92.75 3.18 -18.94
C VAL A 473 92.04 2.77 -17.65
N GLN A 474 90.72 2.90 -17.59
CA GLN A 474 89.91 2.44 -16.45
C GLN A 474 88.82 1.47 -16.86
N MET A 475 88.48 0.59 -15.92
CA MET A 475 87.27 -0.22 -15.96
C MET A 475 86.11 0.62 -15.43
N MET A 476 85.26 1.11 -16.33
CA MET A 476 84.04 1.85 -15.98
C MET A 476 82.85 0.91 -15.94
N SER A 477 82.34 0.66 -14.73
CA SER A 477 81.19 -0.23 -14.51
C SER A 477 80.05 0.42 -13.71
N PRO A 478 79.52 1.61 -14.10
CA PRO A 478 78.29 2.09 -13.50
C PRO A 478 77.15 1.16 -13.88
N ARG A 479 76.81 0.26 -12.96
CA ARG A 479 75.71 -0.70 -13.05
C ARG A 479 74.53 -0.18 -12.25
N ASP A 480 73.34 -0.68 -12.60
CA ASP A 480 72.08 -0.38 -11.93
C ASP A 480 71.74 1.10 -11.89
N GLN A 481 72.07 1.82 -12.98
CA GLN A 481 71.65 3.20 -13.12
C GLN A 481 70.15 3.26 -13.39
N ASN A 482 69.45 3.85 -12.45
CA ASN A 482 68.01 3.97 -12.47
C ASN A 482 67.58 5.34 -12.99
N ARG A 483 66.57 5.37 -13.86
CA ARG A 483 66.00 6.59 -14.44
C ARG A 483 64.49 6.51 -14.51
N VAL A 484 63.82 7.63 -14.28
CA VAL A 484 62.39 7.78 -14.49
C VAL A 484 62.19 8.66 -15.71
N LEU A 485 61.55 8.11 -16.74
CA LEU A 485 61.34 8.78 -18.02
C LEU A 485 59.85 8.75 -18.39
N TYR A 486 59.37 9.84 -18.96
CA TYR A 486 58.00 9.96 -19.45
C TYR A 486 57.94 9.79 -20.96
N PHE A 487 56.96 9.01 -21.41
CA PHE A 487 56.68 8.80 -22.83
C PHE A 487 55.30 9.35 -23.15
N SER A 488 55.25 10.31 -24.06
CA SER A 488 54.01 10.98 -24.48
C SER A 488 53.14 10.13 -25.41
N ALA A 489 53.72 9.11 -26.07
CA ALA A 489 53.03 8.22 -26.99
C ALA A 489 53.60 6.78 -26.89
N PRO A 490 52.81 5.74 -27.23
CA PRO A 490 53.34 4.41 -27.48
C PRO A 490 54.20 4.40 -28.76
N GLY A 491 55.19 3.50 -28.82
CA GLY A 491 56.06 3.40 -29.99
C GLY A 491 57.37 2.68 -29.71
N THR A 492 58.17 2.50 -30.77
CA THR A 492 59.54 1.99 -30.65
C THR A 492 60.52 3.16 -30.71
N TYR A 493 61.30 3.32 -29.66
CA TYR A 493 62.26 4.40 -29.51
C TYR A 493 63.68 3.85 -29.60
N PRO A 494 64.50 4.31 -30.57
CA PRO A 494 65.87 3.86 -30.68
C PRO A 494 66.69 4.35 -29.49
N VAL A 495 67.58 3.50 -28.99
CA VAL A 495 68.60 3.90 -28.02
C VAL A 495 69.82 4.35 -28.80
N LEU A 496 70.32 5.53 -28.48
CA LEU A 496 71.50 6.12 -29.09
C LEU A 496 72.58 6.29 -28.03
N ALA A 497 73.82 6.38 -28.49
CA ALA A 497 74.96 6.64 -27.66
C ALA A 497 75.60 7.99 -27.93
N VAL A 498 76.33 8.47 -26.94
CA VAL A 498 77.11 9.70 -27.01
C VAL A 498 78.49 9.46 -26.40
N LYS A 499 79.52 10.06 -26.99
CA LYS A 499 80.85 10.15 -26.39
C LYS A 499 81.43 11.57 -26.54
N THR A 500 82.23 12.02 -25.56
CA THR A 500 82.72 13.41 -25.53
C THR A 500 84.00 13.63 -26.34
N ASN A 501 84.83 12.60 -26.53
CA ASN A 501 86.03 12.66 -27.37
C ASN A 501 86.15 11.45 -28.33
N ALA A 502 87.19 11.44 -29.16
CA ALA A 502 87.40 10.42 -30.19
C ALA A 502 87.79 9.02 -29.64
N THR A 503 88.07 8.87 -28.34
CA THR A 503 88.51 7.61 -27.73
C THR A 503 87.50 6.49 -27.96
N VAL A 504 87.97 5.38 -28.53
CA VAL A 504 87.22 4.14 -28.67
C VAL A 504 87.56 3.24 -27.48
N PRO A 505 86.56 2.67 -26.78
CA PRO A 505 86.83 1.72 -25.72
C PRO A 505 87.66 0.52 -26.18
N VAL A 506 88.67 0.15 -25.39
CA VAL A 506 89.47 -1.07 -25.59
C VAL A 506 88.69 -2.33 -25.23
N GLY A 507 87.64 -2.20 -24.40
CA GLY A 507 86.69 -3.26 -24.11
C GLY A 507 85.27 -2.71 -24.02
N PHE A 508 84.33 -3.28 -24.77
CA PHE A 508 82.92 -2.92 -24.76
C PHE A 508 82.08 -4.11 -24.31
N ASN A 509 81.15 -3.88 -23.38
CA ASN A 509 80.26 -4.90 -22.84
C ASN A 509 80.99 -6.12 -22.24
N ILE A 510 82.07 -5.86 -21.50
CA ILE A 510 83.00 -6.90 -21.02
C ILE A 510 82.70 -7.44 -19.62
N GLY A 511 81.64 -6.97 -18.96
CA GLY A 511 81.34 -7.36 -17.58
C GLY A 511 80.32 -8.49 -17.46
N ASN A 512 80.14 -9.01 -16.24
CA ASN A 512 79.17 -10.07 -15.91
C ASN A 512 78.15 -9.59 -14.84
N PRO A 513 76.83 -9.56 -15.13
CA PRO A 513 76.21 -9.80 -16.43
C PRO A 513 76.67 -8.80 -17.49
N GLY A 514 76.48 -9.13 -18.77
CA GLY A 514 76.65 -8.18 -19.86
C GLY A 514 75.63 -7.02 -19.78
N PHE A 515 75.51 -6.25 -20.86
CA PHE A 515 74.60 -5.12 -20.95
C PHE A 515 73.17 -5.55 -20.67
N TYR A 516 72.49 -4.73 -19.86
CA TYR A 516 71.07 -4.83 -19.66
C TYR A 516 70.44 -3.45 -19.73
N LEU A 517 69.25 -3.41 -20.30
CA LEU A 517 68.34 -2.28 -20.26
C LEU A 517 66.94 -2.83 -20.08
N GLN A 518 66.36 -2.55 -18.93
CA GLN A 518 65.07 -3.08 -18.56
C GLN A 518 64.19 -1.96 -18.03
N PHE A 519 62.89 -2.04 -18.31
CA PHE A 519 61.95 -1.01 -17.93
C PHE A 519 60.59 -1.56 -17.55
N VAL A 520 59.86 -0.78 -16.77
CA VAL A 520 58.51 -1.11 -16.31
C VAL A 520 57.70 0.15 -16.12
N LYS A 521 56.42 0.11 -16.51
CA LYS A 521 55.49 1.21 -16.31
C LYS A 521 55.05 1.25 -14.85
N PHE A 522 55.07 2.42 -14.22
CA PHE A 522 54.59 2.57 -12.85
C PHE A 522 53.48 3.62 -12.69
N GLN A 523 53.28 4.47 -13.70
CA GLN A 523 52.19 5.45 -13.68
C GLN A 523 51.74 5.79 -15.11
N ASN A 524 50.45 6.11 -15.27
CA ASN A 524 49.88 6.61 -16.53
C ASN A 524 50.27 8.06 -16.81
#